data_AF-A0A356Z9Q5-F1
#
_entry.id   AF-A0A356Z9Q5-F1
#
_cell.length_a   1.000
_cell.length_b   1.000
_cell.length_c   1.000
_cell.angle_alpha   90.00
_cell.angle_beta   90.00
_cell.angle_gamma   90.00
#
_symmetry.space_group_name_H-M   'P 1'
#
loop_
_entity.id
_entity.type
_entity.pdbx_description
1 polymer ?
#
loop_
_entity_poly.entity_id
_entity_poly.type
_entity_poly.pdbx_seq_one_letter_code
_entity_poly.pdbx_strand_id
1 'polypeptide(L)'
;GTKKQAQETIKDEALRCGMYFVNQRWLGGMLTNYKTIKKRVMRLKELEKMEADGTFEVLTKKEVARLLNERERLERFLGGIKDMDKLPGAIFVVDPRKEKIAVAEAHKLNIPVVAIVDTNCDP
;
A
#
# COMPACT_ATOMS: atom_id res chain seq x y z
N GLY A 1 1.84 2.56 -8.68
CA GLY A 1 2.57 3.67 -9.31
C GLY A 1 2.23 4.95 -8.61
N THR A 2 3.25 5.68 -8.17
CA THR A 2 3.10 6.82 -7.25
C THR A 2 3.10 8.18 -7.95
N LYS A 3 3.38 8.20 -9.26
CA LYS A 3 3.34 9.40 -10.09
C LYS A 3 1.91 9.96 -10.14
N LYS A 4 1.74 11.29 -9.99
CA LYS A 4 0.42 11.96 -9.94
C LYS A 4 -0.52 11.52 -11.07
N GLN A 5 0.00 11.41 -12.28
CA GLN A 5 -0.74 10.98 -13.47
C GLN A 5 -1.24 9.52 -13.40
N ALA A 6 -0.61 8.67 -12.59
CA ALA A 6 -0.92 7.24 -12.52
C ALA A 6 -1.69 6.85 -11.24
N GLN A 7 -1.84 7.74 -10.26
CA GLN A 7 -2.40 7.37 -8.96
C GLN A 7 -3.88 6.96 -9.04
N GLU A 8 -4.67 7.73 -9.79
CA GLU A 8 -6.11 7.49 -9.94
C GLU A 8 -6.35 6.30 -10.87
N THR A 9 -5.69 6.29 -12.03
CA THR A 9 -5.80 5.20 -13.01
C THR A 9 -5.42 3.84 -12.43
N ILE A 10 -4.31 3.74 -11.67
CA ILE A 10 -3.90 2.46 -11.08
C ILE A 10 -4.91 2.00 -10.02
N LYS A 11 -5.47 2.91 -9.23
CA LYS A 11 -6.48 2.56 -8.25
C LYS A 11 -7.73 2.02 -8.93
N ASP A 12 -8.25 2.73 -9.92
CA ASP A 12 -9.51 2.37 -10.56
C ASP A 12 -9.39 1.06 -11.35
N GLU A 13 -8.29 0.88 -12.09
CA GLU A 13 -8.06 -0.34 -12.87
C GLU A 13 -7.75 -1.55 -11.97
N ALA A 14 -7.06 -1.35 -10.84
CA ALA A 14 -6.84 -2.42 -9.88
C ALA A 14 -8.15 -2.84 -9.20
N LEU A 15 -9.01 -1.89 -8.84
CA LEU A 15 -10.34 -2.17 -8.28
C LEU A 15 -11.23 -2.92 -9.30
N ARG A 16 -11.18 -2.52 -10.58
CA ARG A 16 -11.88 -3.23 -11.66
C ARG A 16 -11.41 -4.67 -11.82
N CYS A 17 -10.10 -4.90 -11.73
CA CYS A 17 -9.51 -6.24 -11.84
C CYS A 17 -9.57 -7.06 -10.54
N GLY A 18 -10.03 -6.47 -9.43
CA GLY A 18 -10.02 -7.11 -8.11
C GLY A 18 -8.62 -7.38 -7.56
N MET A 19 -7.62 -6.62 -7.98
CA MET A 19 -6.21 -6.79 -7.59
C MET A 19 -5.75 -5.70 -6.63
N TYR A 20 -4.68 -6.01 -5.87
CA TYR A 20 -4.09 -5.07 -4.91
C TYR A 20 -3.32 -3.96 -5.62
N PHE A 21 -3.25 -2.78 -5.00
CA PHE A 21 -2.55 -1.64 -5.57
C PHE A 21 -1.84 -0.77 -4.53
N VAL A 22 -0.85 -0.02 -5.04
CA VAL A 22 -0.18 1.05 -4.29
C VAL A 22 -0.14 2.28 -5.20
N ASN A 23 -0.92 3.31 -4.85
CA ASN A 23 -1.03 4.55 -5.62
C ASN A 23 -0.37 5.76 -4.94
N GLN A 24 -0.01 5.67 -3.66
CA GLN A 24 0.56 6.80 -2.90
C GLN A 24 2.08 6.76 -2.83
N ARG A 25 2.66 6.09 -1.83
CA ARG A 25 4.11 5.94 -1.69
C ARG A 25 4.40 4.48 -1.36
N TRP A 26 5.38 3.92 -2.06
CA TRP A 26 5.95 2.63 -1.69
C TRP A 26 6.75 2.78 -0.39
N LEU A 27 6.36 2.07 0.66
CA LEU A 27 7.11 2.00 1.90
C LEU A 27 8.20 0.94 1.74
N GLY A 28 9.45 1.29 2.02
CA GLY A 28 10.54 0.33 2.00
C GLY A 28 10.26 -0.82 2.98
N GLY A 29 10.47 -2.05 2.54
CA GLY A 29 10.11 -3.26 3.28
C GLY A 29 8.72 -3.79 2.99
N MET A 30 7.98 -3.23 2.01
CA MET A 30 6.64 -3.69 1.64
C MET A 30 6.60 -5.18 1.26
N LEU A 31 7.61 -5.66 0.55
CA LEU A 31 7.72 -7.07 0.16
C LEU A 31 8.76 -7.78 1.03
N THR A 32 9.94 -7.18 1.19
CA THR A 32 11.08 -7.80 1.89
C THR A 32 10.88 -7.95 3.39
N ASN A 33 10.07 -7.07 4.01
CA ASN A 33 9.67 -7.14 5.41
C ASN A 33 8.15 -7.22 5.57
N TYR A 34 7.54 -8.11 4.78
CA TYR A 34 6.09 -8.29 4.77
C TYR A 34 5.50 -8.63 6.15
N LYS A 35 6.24 -9.32 7.03
CA LYS A 35 5.80 -9.58 8.43
C LYS A 35 5.48 -8.29 9.19
N THR A 36 6.29 -7.24 9.03
CA THR A 36 6.07 -5.95 9.71
C THR A 36 4.93 -5.17 9.08
N ILE A 37 4.81 -5.23 7.76
CA ILE A 37 3.73 -4.59 7.01
C ILE A 37 2.39 -5.25 7.34
N LYS A 38 2.34 -6.57 7.46
CA LYS A 38 1.16 -7.31 7.91
C LYS A 38 0.68 -6.88 9.29
N LYS A 39 1.60 -6.64 10.24
CA LYS A 39 1.24 -6.06 11.55
C LYS A 39 0.62 -4.66 11.42
N ARG A 40 1.11 -3.83 10.50
CA ARG A 40 0.55 -2.48 10.24
C ARG A 40 -0.83 -2.55 9.58
N VAL A 41 -1.05 -3.52 8.69
CA VAL A 41 -2.37 -3.80 8.10
C VAL A 41 -3.36 -4.31 9.16
N MET A 42 -2.92 -5.19 10.06
CA MET A 42 -3.75 -5.62 11.20
C MET A 42 -4.12 -4.43 12.09
N ARG A 43 -3.17 -3.54 12.38
CA ARG A 43 -3.42 -2.30 13.12
C ARG A 43 -4.48 -1.41 12.44
N LEU A 44 -4.44 -1.30 11.12
CA LEU A 44 -5.48 -0.58 10.37
C LEU A 44 -6.87 -1.23 10.56
N LYS A 45 -6.97 -2.56 10.44
CA LYS A 45 -8.22 -3.31 10.67
C LYS A 45 -8.73 -3.16 12.11
N GLU A 46 -7.83 -3.13 13.10
CA GLU A 46 -8.19 -2.83 14.50
C GLU A 46 -8.78 -1.42 14.65
N LEU A 47 -8.17 -0.41 14.06
CA LEU A 47 -8.63 0.97 14.14
C LEU A 47 -10.01 1.17 13.51
N GLU A 48 -10.28 0.52 12.37
CA GLU A 48 -11.60 0.51 11.73
C GLU A 48 -12.64 -0.20 12.60
N LYS A 49 -12.26 -1.31 13.23
CA LYS A 49 -13.15 -2.03 14.15
C LYS A 49 -13.49 -1.17 15.36
N MET A 50 -12.51 -0.49 15.96
CA MET A 50 -12.74 0.43 17.08
C MET A 50 -13.67 1.60 16.71
N GLU A 51 -13.58 2.08 15.47
CA GLU A 51 -14.46 3.12 14.93
C GLU A 51 -15.89 2.59 14.75
N ALA A 52 -16.05 1.37 14.21
CA ALA A 52 -17.35 0.73 14.02
C ALA A 52 -18.04 0.31 15.33
N ASP A 53 -17.26 -0.15 16.32
CA ASP A 53 -17.75 -0.57 17.64
C ASP A 53 -18.10 0.62 18.56
N GLY A 54 -17.93 1.88 18.10
CA GLY A 54 -18.23 3.08 18.89
C GLY A 54 -17.25 3.34 20.05
N THR A 55 -16.09 2.65 20.07
CA THR A 55 -15.09 2.82 21.15
C THR A 55 -14.53 4.24 21.23
N PHE A 56 -14.58 4.98 20.12
CA PHE A 56 -14.15 6.37 20.05
C PHE A 56 -15.02 7.31 20.90
N GLU A 57 -16.27 6.94 21.20
CA GLU A 57 -17.17 7.76 22.03
C GLU A 57 -16.76 7.78 23.51
N VAL A 58 -16.04 6.75 23.96
CA VAL A 58 -15.56 6.62 25.35
C VAL A 58 -14.22 7.36 25.56
N LEU A 59 -13.53 7.73 24.47
CA LEU A 59 -12.21 8.36 24.51
C LEU A 59 -12.29 9.88 24.49
N THR A 60 -11.20 10.53 24.92
CA THR A 60 -11.14 11.99 24.83
C THR A 60 -11.01 12.45 23.38
N LYS A 61 -11.55 13.64 23.05
CA LYS A 61 -11.48 14.22 21.69
C LYS A 61 -10.04 14.28 21.14
N LYS A 62 -9.05 14.50 22.01
CA LYS A 62 -7.62 14.53 21.64
C LYS A 62 -7.11 13.15 21.23
N GLU A 63 -7.50 12.10 21.94
CA GLU A 63 -7.12 10.72 21.62
C GLU A 63 -7.80 10.24 20.35
N VAL A 64 -9.10 10.56 20.19
CA VAL A 64 -9.86 10.26 18.96
C VAL A 64 -9.17 10.92 17.76
N ALA A 65 -8.81 12.20 17.84
CA ALA A 65 -8.11 12.88 16.75
C ALA A 65 -6.77 12.21 16.41
N ARG A 66 -6.01 11.73 17.41
CA ARG A 66 -4.76 11.00 17.19
C ARG A 66 -5.00 9.67 16.47
N LEU A 67 -6.02 8.91 16.88
CA LEU A 67 -6.36 7.62 16.28
C LEU A 67 -6.89 7.79 14.85
N LEU A 68 -7.70 8.81 14.58
CA LEU A 68 -8.18 9.13 13.24
C LEU A 68 -7.02 9.50 12.31
N ASN A 69 -6.08 10.33 12.75
CA ASN A 69 -4.89 10.66 11.97
C ASN A 69 -4.00 9.42 11.71
N GLU A 70 -3.89 8.51 12.68
CA GLU A 70 -3.18 7.23 12.49
C GLU A 70 -3.89 6.37 11.44
N ARG A 71 -5.21 6.22 11.55
CA ARG A 71 -6.05 5.47 10.60
C ARG A 71 -5.94 6.02 9.19
N GLU A 72 -6.15 7.32 9.01
CA GLU A 72 -6.08 7.99 7.70
C GLU A 72 -4.71 7.79 7.06
N ARG A 73 -3.64 7.92 7.85
CA ARG A 73 -2.27 7.70 7.37
C ARG A 73 -2.07 6.25 6.93
N LEU A 74 -2.51 5.28 7.73
CA LEU A 74 -2.37 3.86 7.39
C LEU A 74 -3.21 3.49 6.16
N GLU A 75 -4.46 3.95 6.09
CA GLU A 75 -5.37 3.75 4.96
C GLU A 75 -4.78 4.28 3.66
N ARG A 76 -4.23 5.50 3.70
CA ARG A 76 -3.62 6.15 2.54
C ARG A 76 -2.48 5.32 1.92
N PHE A 77 -1.68 4.61 2.72
CA PHE A 77 -0.53 3.86 2.23
C PHE A 77 -0.78 2.37 2.07
N LEU A 78 -1.63 1.78 2.90
CA LEU A 78 -1.81 0.33 3.02
C LEU A 78 -3.21 -0.13 2.60
N GLY A 79 -4.16 0.77 2.36
CA GLY A 79 -5.55 0.41 2.02
C GLY A 79 -5.62 -0.50 0.79
N GLY A 80 -4.83 -0.21 -0.24
CA GLY A 80 -4.80 -1.02 -1.47
C GLY A 80 -4.16 -2.41 -1.33
N ILE A 81 -3.45 -2.69 -0.23
CA ILE A 81 -2.87 -4.02 0.08
C ILE A 81 -3.46 -4.65 1.34
N LYS A 82 -4.57 -4.10 1.86
CA LYS A 82 -5.19 -4.47 3.13
C LYS A 82 -5.67 -5.92 3.17
N ASP A 83 -6.12 -6.42 2.02
CA ASP A 83 -6.66 -7.78 1.87
C ASP A 83 -5.66 -8.76 1.25
N MET A 84 -4.41 -8.32 1.08
CA MET A 84 -3.34 -9.17 0.58
C MET A 84 -2.83 -10.10 1.69
N ASP A 85 -3.18 -11.38 1.64
CA ASP A 85 -2.79 -12.39 2.64
C ASP A 85 -1.41 -13.02 2.43
N LYS A 86 -0.96 -13.05 1.17
CA LYS A 86 0.30 -13.67 0.71
C LYS A 86 1.07 -12.68 -0.15
N LEU A 87 2.37 -12.94 -0.32
CA LEU A 87 3.18 -12.18 -1.26
C LEU A 87 2.64 -12.33 -2.69
N PRO A 88 2.70 -11.26 -3.51
CA PRO A 88 2.25 -11.31 -4.89
C PRO A 88 3.15 -12.22 -5.73
N GLY A 89 2.54 -12.96 -6.66
CA GLY A 89 3.26 -13.82 -7.61
C GLY A 89 3.91 -13.04 -8.76
N ALA A 90 3.46 -11.82 -9.02
CA ALA A 90 4.05 -10.88 -9.96
C ALA A 90 3.71 -9.45 -9.52
N ILE A 91 4.53 -8.47 -9.89
CA ILE A 91 4.21 -7.06 -9.67
C ILE A 91 4.15 -6.29 -10.97
N PHE A 92 3.21 -5.34 -11.04
CA PHE A 92 3.10 -4.39 -12.13
C PHE A 92 3.56 -3.00 -11.66
N VAL A 93 4.52 -2.40 -12.37
CA VAL A 93 5.15 -1.14 -11.99
C VAL A 93 4.99 -0.12 -13.11
N VAL A 94 4.61 1.11 -12.75
CA VAL A 94 4.60 2.24 -13.68
C VAL A 94 5.79 3.13 -13.34
N ASP A 95 6.68 3.37 -14.31
CA ASP A 95 7.90 4.18 -14.14
C ASP A 95 8.86 3.57 -13.09
N PRO A 96 9.64 2.52 -13.46
CA PRO A 96 10.56 1.86 -12.53
C PRO A 96 11.68 2.80 -12.02
N ARG A 97 11.98 3.89 -12.74
CA ARG A 97 12.95 4.89 -12.29
C ARG A 97 12.49 5.64 -11.04
N LYS A 98 11.19 5.87 -10.88
CA LYS A 98 10.63 6.41 -9.62
C LYS A 98 10.40 5.32 -8.58
N GLU A 99 10.03 4.12 -9.02
CA GLU A 99 9.71 2.97 -8.15
C GLU A 99 10.90 2.03 -7.91
N LYS A 100 12.13 2.55 -7.84
CA LYS A 100 13.35 1.73 -7.71
C LYS A 100 13.31 0.78 -6.51
N ILE A 101 12.68 1.22 -5.41
CA ILE A 101 12.56 0.41 -4.18
C ILE A 101 11.65 -0.80 -4.44
N ALA A 102 10.52 -0.60 -5.11
CA ALA A 102 9.60 -1.70 -5.42
C ALA A 102 10.26 -2.74 -6.32
N VAL A 103 10.97 -2.29 -7.36
CA VAL A 103 11.72 -3.16 -8.28
C VAL A 103 12.84 -3.91 -7.56
N ALA A 104 13.65 -3.21 -6.76
CA ALA A 104 14.74 -3.81 -6.00
C ALA A 104 14.26 -4.86 -4.99
N GLU A 105 13.15 -4.59 -4.30
CA GLU A 105 12.54 -5.54 -3.37
C GLU A 105 11.98 -6.78 -4.09
N ALA A 106 11.34 -6.59 -5.24
CA ALA A 106 10.84 -7.70 -6.05
C ALA A 106 11.97 -8.58 -6.59
N HIS A 107 13.05 -7.97 -7.10
CA HIS A 107 14.24 -8.69 -7.55
C HIS A 107 14.86 -9.52 -6.41
N LYS A 108 14.95 -8.95 -5.20
CA LYS A 108 15.50 -9.66 -4.04
C LYS A 108 14.68 -10.90 -3.64
N LEU A 109 13.38 -10.91 -3.93
CA LEU A 109 12.47 -12.01 -3.63
C LEU A 109 12.17 -12.90 -4.84
N ASN A 110 12.85 -12.68 -5.98
CA ASN A 110 12.59 -13.36 -7.25
C ASN A 110 11.12 -13.24 -7.72
N ILE A 111 10.48 -12.11 -7.46
CA ILE A 111 9.14 -11.82 -7.94
C ILE A 111 9.25 -11.20 -9.35
N PRO A 112 8.60 -11.77 -10.37
CA PRO A 112 8.63 -11.22 -11.72
C PRO A 112 8.00 -9.82 -11.75
N VAL A 113 8.68 -8.91 -12.45
CA VAL A 113 8.29 -7.50 -12.58
C VAL A 113 7.86 -7.25 -14.02
N VAL A 114 6.63 -6.76 -14.18
CA VAL A 114 6.13 -6.21 -15.45
C VAL A 114 6.08 -4.70 -15.29
N ALA A 115 6.80 -3.96 -16.12
CA ALA A 115 6.88 -2.51 -15.99
C ALA A 115 6.55 -1.78 -17.28
N ILE A 116 5.84 -0.66 -17.16
CA ILE A 116 5.80 0.36 -18.22
C ILE A 116 7.04 1.22 -18.05
N VAL A 117 7.95 1.07 -19.02
CA VAL A 117 9.22 1.81 -19.10
C VAL A 117 9.07 3.02 -20.00
N ASP A 118 9.73 4.12 -19.63
CA ASP A 118 9.97 5.25 -20.52
C ASP A 118 11.40 5.12 -21.05
N THR A 119 11.74 5.89 -22.09
CA THR A 119 13.06 5.98 -22.74
C THR A 119 14.25 6.21 -21.79
N ASN A 120 13.99 6.59 -20.53
CA ASN A 120 14.99 6.88 -19.51
C ASN A 120 15.15 5.78 -18.45
N CYS A 121 14.61 4.59 -18.70
CA CYS A 121 14.66 3.43 -17.81
C CYS A 121 15.52 2.31 -18.41
N ASP A 122 16.19 1.54 -17.54
CA ASP A 122 16.93 0.32 -17.91
C ASP A 122 15.93 -0.85 -18.01
N PRO A 123 15.82 -1.53 -19.16
CA PRO A 123 14.84 -2.60 -19.39
C PRO A 123 15.15 -3.91 -18.65
#